data_AF-A0A085ND93-F1
#
_entry.id   AF-A0A085ND93-F1
#
_cell.length_a   1.000
_cell.length_b   1.000
_cell.length_c   1.000
_cell.angle_alpha   90.00
_cell.angle_beta   90.00
_cell.angle_gamma   90.00
#
_symmetry.space_group_name_H-M   'P 1'
#
loop_
_entity.id
_entity.type
_entity.pdbx_description
1 polymer ?
#
loop_
_entity_poly.entity_id
_entity_poly.type
_entity_poly.pdbx_seq_one_letter_code
_entity_poly.pdbx_strand_id
1 'polypeptide(L)'
;MSKARVAPSKEVTTPRLELTATVLGARLVQFVRRELNVSEPRIVCWTDSTIALSWIRGTSTQWKQFVSNRISEIQSLTEPTAWRYCPTKDNPADLLSRGCSLTKLRKMSLWWHGPNWLKASDSMWPTENENTLSEDVSYERGKMIFANVLQVRNDFGRLAPERFGQFERLIRVTAFCLRFTYNARRESQERRRGDLTVEEL
;
A
#
# COMPACT_ATOMS: atom_id res chain seq x y z
N MET A 1 -32.42 -17.92 19.80
CA MET A 1 -31.68 -18.38 18.60
C MET A 1 -31.08 -17.15 17.92
N SER A 2 -29.77 -16.97 18.09
CA SER A 2 -29.00 -15.79 17.66
C SER A 2 -28.92 -15.71 16.13
N LYS A 3 -29.33 -14.58 15.55
CA LYS A 3 -29.08 -14.27 14.13
C LYS A 3 -27.64 -13.76 14.01
N ALA A 4 -26.72 -14.66 13.68
CA ALA A 4 -25.37 -14.27 13.28
C ALA A 4 -25.45 -13.51 11.95
N ARG A 5 -25.36 -12.18 12.02
CA ARG A 5 -25.04 -11.32 10.87
C ARG A 5 -23.61 -11.65 10.45
N VAL A 6 -23.43 -12.55 9.50
CA VAL A 6 -22.16 -12.68 8.80
C VAL A 6 -21.99 -11.39 7.99
N ALA A 7 -20.94 -10.62 8.31
CA ALA A 7 -20.60 -9.42 7.56
C ALA A 7 -20.40 -9.79 6.08
N PRO A 8 -20.77 -8.92 5.11
CA PRO A 8 -20.42 -9.15 3.71
C PRO A 8 -18.90 -9.34 3.63
N SER A 9 -18.44 -10.50 3.16
CA SER A 9 -17.02 -10.68 2.87
C SER A 9 -16.66 -9.60 1.86
N LYS A 10 -15.80 -8.65 2.24
CA LYS A 10 -15.31 -7.61 1.31
C LYS A 10 -14.86 -8.33 0.05
N GLU A 11 -15.48 -8.06 -1.08
CA GLU A 11 -15.10 -8.66 -2.35
C GLU A 11 -13.61 -8.40 -2.58
N VAL A 12 -12.84 -9.49 -2.65
CA VAL A 12 -11.41 -9.42 -2.93
C VAL A 12 -11.28 -9.41 -4.44
N THR A 13 -10.77 -8.31 -4.98
CA THR A 13 -10.52 -8.19 -6.41
C THR A 13 -9.44 -9.16 -6.87
N THR A 14 -9.48 -9.57 -8.13
CA THR A 14 -8.46 -10.45 -8.73
C THR A 14 -7.03 -9.96 -8.47
N PRO A 15 -6.68 -8.67 -8.64
CA PRO A 15 -5.34 -8.17 -8.34
C PRO A 15 -4.92 -8.35 -6.87
N ARG A 16 -5.88 -8.24 -5.92
CA ARG A 16 -5.60 -8.49 -4.50
C ARG A 16 -5.39 -9.97 -4.19
N LEU A 17 -6.07 -10.87 -4.90
CA LEU A 17 -5.83 -12.31 -4.80
C LEU A 17 -4.46 -12.67 -5.37
N GLU A 18 -4.10 -12.14 -6.53
CA GLU A 18 -2.79 -12.31 -7.16
C GLU A 18 -1.67 -11.81 -6.24
N LEU A 19 -1.80 -10.60 -5.67
CA LEU A 19 -0.84 -10.08 -4.69
C LEU A 19 -0.74 -10.98 -3.44
N THR A 20 -1.85 -11.59 -3.01
CA THR A 20 -1.84 -12.51 -1.87
C THR A 20 -1.12 -13.82 -2.20
N ALA A 21 -1.29 -14.33 -3.42
CA ALA A 21 -0.51 -15.48 -3.90
C ALA A 21 0.99 -15.15 -3.96
N THR A 22 1.35 -13.94 -4.38
CA THR A 22 2.74 -13.44 -4.36
C THR A 22 3.33 -13.40 -2.95
N VAL A 23 2.59 -12.94 -1.94
CA VAL A 23 3.02 -12.99 -0.52
C VAL A 23 3.33 -14.43 -0.10
N LEU A 24 2.45 -15.38 -0.46
CA LEU A 24 2.68 -16.79 -0.16
C LEU A 24 3.95 -17.32 -0.85
N GLY A 25 4.17 -16.93 -2.10
CA GLY A 25 5.41 -17.22 -2.84
C GLY A 25 6.65 -16.67 -2.13
N ALA A 26 6.64 -15.42 -1.69
CA ALA A 26 7.75 -14.79 -0.97
C ALA A 26 8.08 -15.53 0.35
N ARG A 27 7.04 -15.90 1.12
CA ARG A 27 7.20 -16.69 2.34
C ARG A 27 7.78 -18.08 2.06
N LEU A 28 7.33 -18.73 0.99
CA LEU A 28 7.84 -20.04 0.57
C LEU A 28 9.32 -19.96 0.18
N VAL A 29 9.72 -18.93 -0.57
CA VAL A 29 11.12 -18.70 -0.92
C VAL A 29 11.98 -18.57 0.35
N GLN A 30 11.55 -17.75 1.32
CA GLN A 30 12.28 -17.58 2.56
C GLN A 30 12.36 -18.87 3.39
N PHE A 31 11.26 -19.65 3.43
CA PHE A 31 11.24 -20.96 4.07
C PHE A 31 12.25 -21.91 3.40
N VAL A 32 12.16 -22.10 2.08
CA VAL A 32 13.04 -23.00 1.33
C VAL A 32 14.52 -22.59 1.45
N ARG A 33 14.81 -21.28 1.37
CA ARG A 33 16.17 -20.76 1.55
C ARG A 33 16.75 -21.14 2.91
N ARG A 34 15.94 -21.02 3.97
CA ARG A 34 16.35 -21.38 5.33
C ARG A 34 16.59 -22.87 5.47
N GLU A 35 15.68 -23.71 4.98
CA GLU A 35 15.76 -25.16 5.17
C GLU A 35 16.83 -25.84 4.29
N LEU A 36 17.06 -25.34 3.07
CA LEU A 36 18.05 -25.93 2.16
C LEU A 36 19.50 -25.53 2.49
N ASN A 37 19.70 -24.58 3.41
CA ASN A 37 21.01 -24.09 3.85
C ASN A 37 21.97 -23.74 2.69
N VAL A 38 21.43 -23.23 1.59
CA VAL A 38 22.22 -22.82 0.41
C VAL A 38 22.79 -21.44 0.69
N SER A 39 24.11 -21.30 0.62
CA SER A 39 24.77 -20.00 0.72
C SER A 39 24.49 -19.19 -0.54
N GLU A 40 23.81 -18.06 -0.38
CA GLU A 40 23.58 -17.04 -1.42
C GLU A 40 23.09 -17.57 -2.79
N PRO A 41 21.98 -18.33 -2.85
CA PRO A 41 21.43 -18.74 -4.13
C PRO A 41 20.91 -17.53 -4.90
N ARG A 42 21.09 -17.55 -6.22
CA ARG A 42 20.35 -16.65 -7.11
C ARG A 42 18.87 -17.02 -7.05
N ILE A 43 18.04 -16.11 -6.53
CA ILE A 43 16.59 -16.27 -6.46
C ILE A 43 15.95 -15.49 -7.59
N VAL A 44 15.05 -16.15 -8.32
CA VAL A 44 14.17 -15.52 -9.32
C VAL A 44 12.74 -15.98 -9.05
N CYS A 45 11.85 -15.01 -8.86
CA CYS A 45 10.43 -15.23 -8.60
C CYS A 45 9.63 -14.83 -9.85
N TRP A 46 8.60 -15.61 -10.18
CA TRP A 46 7.81 -15.41 -11.39
C TRP A 46 6.34 -15.19 -11.04
N THR A 47 5.71 -14.21 -11.70
CA THR A 47 4.26 -14.01 -11.66
C THR A 47 3.77 -13.54 -13.02
N ASP A 48 2.55 -13.93 -13.38
CA ASP A 48 1.85 -13.47 -14.58
C ASP A 48 1.01 -12.21 -14.33
N SER A 49 0.91 -11.76 -13.07
CA SER A 49 0.24 -10.52 -12.71
C SER A 49 1.18 -9.32 -12.90
N THR A 50 1.03 -8.63 -14.02
CA THR A 50 1.73 -7.35 -14.27
C THR A 50 1.35 -6.29 -13.24
N ILE A 51 0.12 -6.33 -12.73
CA ILE A 51 -0.34 -5.45 -11.65
C ILE A 51 0.45 -5.72 -10.36
N ALA A 52 0.55 -6.98 -9.92
CA ALA A 52 1.32 -7.33 -8.74
C ALA A 52 2.81 -6.97 -8.90
N LEU A 53 3.39 -7.20 -10.08
CA LEU A 53 4.77 -6.78 -10.40
C LEU A 53 4.96 -5.27 -10.27
N SER A 54 4.04 -4.48 -10.83
CA SER A 54 4.09 -3.01 -10.76
C SER A 54 4.04 -2.52 -9.29
N TRP A 55 3.23 -3.18 -8.46
CA TRP A 55 3.11 -2.89 -7.04
C TRP A 55 4.36 -3.25 -6.24
N ILE A 56 4.95 -4.43 -6.50
CA ILE A 56 6.17 -4.91 -5.82
C ILE A 56 7.36 -4.00 -6.12
N ARG A 57 7.48 -3.49 -7.35
CA ARG A 57 8.56 -2.58 -7.76
C ARG A 57 8.33 -1.12 -7.32
N GLY A 58 7.08 -0.76 -7.01
CA GLY A 58 6.71 0.56 -6.54
C GLY A 58 6.97 0.78 -5.05
N THR A 59 6.69 2.00 -4.57
CA THR A 59 6.77 2.33 -3.14
C THR A 59 5.47 1.92 -2.44
N SER A 60 5.57 1.14 -1.37
CA SER A 60 4.40 0.60 -0.65
C SER A 60 3.46 1.68 -0.09
N THR A 61 3.99 2.86 0.28
CA THR A 61 3.23 3.97 0.89
C THR A 61 2.22 4.65 -0.05
N GLN A 62 2.32 4.40 -1.35
CA GLN A 62 1.45 5.00 -2.35
C GLN A 62 0.08 4.30 -2.46
N TRP A 63 -0.09 3.14 -1.81
CA TRP A 63 -1.26 2.28 -1.97
C TRP A 63 -2.13 2.25 -0.72
N LYS A 64 -3.38 1.84 -0.88
CA LYS A 64 -4.27 1.53 0.24
C LYS A 64 -3.65 0.46 1.14
N GLN A 65 -4.01 0.50 2.43
CA GLN A 65 -3.39 -0.31 3.49
C GLN A 65 -3.27 -1.81 3.18
N PHE A 66 -4.28 -2.42 2.53
CA PHE A 66 -4.26 -3.83 2.16
C PHE A 66 -3.08 -4.18 1.24
N VAL A 67 -2.89 -3.37 0.19
CA VAL A 67 -1.86 -3.54 -0.83
C VAL A 67 -0.50 -3.11 -0.24
N SER A 68 -0.47 -1.97 0.45
CA SER A 68 0.73 -1.42 1.11
C SER A 68 1.39 -2.41 2.06
N ASN A 69 0.60 -3.05 2.94
CA ASN A 69 1.14 -4.00 3.92
C ASN A 69 1.73 -5.24 3.25
N ARG A 70 1.08 -5.75 2.19
CA ARG A 70 1.54 -6.94 1.45
C ARG A 70 2.79 -6.66 0.64
N ILE A 71 2.87 -5.51 -0.01
CA ILE A 71 4.09 -5.08 -0.70
C ILE A 71 5.23 -4.99 0.30
N SER A 72 5.01 -4.33 1.45
CA SER A 72 6.03 -4.18 2.49
C SER A 72 6.54 -5.53 3.00
N GLU A 73 5.64 -6.52 3.13
CA GLU A 73 6.01 -7.88 3.48
C GLU A 73 6.81 -8.59 2.37
N ILE A 74 6.39 -8.49 1.11
CA ILE A 74 7.13 -9.09 -0.01
C ILE A 74 8.54 -8.51 -0.09
N GLN A 75 8.67 -7.19 0.05
CA GLN A 75 9.93 -6.46 -0.01
C GLN A 75 10.84 -6.76 1.19
N SER A 76 10.29 -7.18 2.34
CA SER A 76 11.11 -7.61 3.49
C SER A 76 11.60 -9.05 3.37
N LEU A 77 10.92 -9.88 2.58
CA LEU A 77 11.26 -11.29 2.37
C LEU A 77 12.11 -11.54 1.12
N THR A 78 11.95 -10.72 0.08
CA THR A 78 12.59 -10.89 -1.23
C THR A 78 12.89 -9.55 -1.87
N GLU A 79 13.98 -9.48 -2.64
CA GLU A 79 14.33 -8.29 -3.42
C GLU A 79 13.30 -8.01 -4.52
N PRO A 80 12.82 -6.77 -4.70
CA PRO A 80 11.88 -6.43 -5.78
C PRO A 80 12.38 -6.79 -7.18
N THR A 81 13.70 -6.72 -7.38
CA THR A 81 14.38 -7.04 -8.65
C THR A 81 14.42 -8.54 -8.95
N ALA A 82 14.18 -9.40 -7.95
CA ALA A 82 14.06 -10.84 -8.15
C ALA A 82 12.73 -11.22 -8.82
N TRP A 83 11.72 -10.35 -8.80
CA TRP A 83 10.41 -10.60 -9.37
C TRP A 83 10.35 -10.26 -10.86
N ARG A 84 10.00 -11.25 -11.67
CA ARG A 84 9.88 -11.19 -13.12
C ARG A 84 8.52 -11.64 -13.62
N TYR A 85 8.20 -11.19 -14.83
CA TYR A 85 6.99 -11.57 -15.53
C TYR A 85 7.09 -12.95 -16.17
N CYS A 86 6.05 -13.75 -16.03
CA CYS A 86 5.83 -14.97 -16.79
C CYS A 86 4.53 -14.83 -17.59
N PRO A 87 4.48 -15.19 -18.88
CA PRO A 87 3.23 -15.25 -19.60
C PRO A 87 2.20 -16.15 -18.90
N THR A 88 0.94 -15.72 -18.81
CA THR A 88 -0.14 -16.48 -18.14
C THR A 88 -0.26 -17.91 -18.65
N LYS A 89 -0.10 -18.11 -19.98
CA LYS A 89 -0.16 -19.44 -20.60
C LYS A 89 1.00 -20.36 -20.21
N ASP A 90 2.10 -19.77 -19.77
CA ASP A 90 3.33 -20.46 -19.38
C ASP A 90 3.46 -20.58 -17.85
N ASN A 91 2.49 -20.05 -17.08
CA ASN A 91 2.49 -20.12 -15.63
C ASN A 91 1.91 -21.47 -15.15
N PRO A 92 2.74 -22.40 -14.64
CA PRO A 92 2.23 -23.68 -14.17
C PRO A 92 1.35 -23.56 -12.92
N ALA A 93 1.52 -22.49 -12.11
CA ALA A 93 0.71 -22.28 -10.91
C ALA A 93 -0.77 -22.03 -11.24
N ASP A 94 -1.05 -21.43 -12.41
CA ASP A 94 -2.41 -21.15 -12.88
C ASP A 94 -3.19 -22.44 -13.20
N LEU A 95 -2.48 -23.54 -13.51
CA LEU A 95 -3.11 -24.85 -13.74
C LEU A 95 -3.77 -25.40 -12.48
N LEU A 96 -3.16 -25.17 -11.32
CA LEU A 96 -3.71 -25.60 -10.04
C LEU A 96 -4.77 -24.63 -9.53
N SER A 97 -4.57 -23.32 -9.68
CA SER A 97 -5.52 -22.30 -9.20
C SER A 97 -6.88 -22.40 -9.91
N ARG A 98 -6.91 -22.78 -11.19
CA ARG A 98 -8.15 -22.96 -11.98
C ARG A 98 -8.85 -24.30 -11.77
N GLY A 99 -8.21 -25.24 -11.07
CA GLY A 99 -8.67 -26.62 -10.95
C GLY A 99 -8.33 -27.46 -12.19
N CYS A 100 -7.43 -28.42 -12.01
CA CYS A 100 -7.04 -29.39 -13.03
C CYS A 100 -7.19 -30.81 -12.48
N SER A 101 -7.71 -31.75 -13.28
CA SER A 101 -7.77 -33.15 -12.87
C SER A 101 -6.36 -33.74 -12.80
N LEU A 102 -6.14 -34.67 -11.85
CA LEU A 102 -4.83 -35.34 -11.71
C LEU A 102 -4.43 -36.10 -12.98
N THR A 103 -5.41 -36.65 -13.72
CA THR A 103 -5.17 -37.36 -14.99
C THR A 103 -4.68 -36.43 -16.09
N LYS A 104 -5.21 -35.20 -16.15
CA LYS A 104 -4.73 -34.17 -17.06
C LYS A 104 -3.37 -33.65 -16.61
N LEU A 105 -3.21 -33.30 -15.34
CA LEU A 105 -1.97 -32.78 -14.76
C LEU A 105 -0.78 -33.73 -14.99
N ARG A 106 -0.98 -35.05 -14.87
CA ARG A 106 0.05 -36.07 -15.15
C ARG A 106 0.59 -36.01 -16.58
N LYS A 107 -0.20 -35.56 -17.54
CA LYS A 107 0.18 -35.46 -18.96
C LYS A 107 0.68 -34.06 -19.34
N MET A 108 0.62 -33.08 -18.45
CA MET A 108 0.98 -31.70 -18.77
C MET A 108 2.48 -31.47 -18.66
N SER A 109 3.14 -31.36 -19.81
CA SER A 109 4.56 -31.06 -19.89
C SER A 109 4.93 -29.78 -19.14
N LEU A 110 4.12 -28.71 -19.26
CA LEU A 110 4.37 -27.43 -18.59
C LEU A 110 4.53 -27.55 -17.07
N TRP A 111 3.74 -28.41 -16.41
CA TRP A 111 3.80 -28.62 -14.96
C TRP A 111 5.10 -29.32 -14.53
N TRP A 112 5.50 -30.36 -15.26
CA TRP A 112 6.64 -31.20 -14.89
C TRP A 112 7.98 -30.68 -15.38
N HIS A 113 7.99 -29.93 -16.48
CA HIS A 113 9.20 -29.50 -17.16
C HIS A 113 9.38 -28.00 -17.21
N GLY A 114 8.37 -27.23 -16.80
CA GLY A 114 8.35 -25.78 -16.93
C GLY A 114 8.30 -25.32 -18.39
N PRO A 115 8.22 -24.00 -18.62
CA PRO A 115 8.27 -23.44 -19.95
C PRO A 115 9.67 -23.50 -20.56
N ASN A 116 9.75 -23.59 -21.89
CA ASN A 116 11.02 -23.80 -22.60
C ASN A 116 12.01 -22.64 -22.38
N TRP A 117 11.51 -21.40 -22.31
CA TRP A 117 12.35 -20.22 -22.12
C TRP A 117 13.07 -20.21 -20.76
N LEU A 118 12.53 -20.88 -19.73
CA LEU A 118 13.15 -20.93 -18.41
C LEU A 118 14.46 -21.72 -18.42
N LYS A 119 14.60 -22.66 -19.37
CA LYS A 119 15.81 -23.45 -19.60
C LYS A 119 16.81 -22.75 -20.52
N ALA A 120 16.37 -21.72 -21.24
CA ALA A 120 17.22 -20.93 -22.11
C ALA A 120 18.00 -19.89 -21.29
N SER A 121 18.89 -19.16 -21.96
CA SER A 121 19.62 -18.05 -21.34
C SER A 121 18.67 -16.95 -20.85
N ASP A 122 19.09 -16.22 -19.83
CA ASP A 122 18.34 -15.08 -19.26
C ASP A 122 17.90 -14.03 -20.27
N SER A 123 18.65 -13.89 -21.36
CA SER A 123 18.34 -12.98 -22.48
C SER A 123 17.09 -13.38 -23.26
N MET A 124 16.69 -14.65 -23.18
CA MET A 124 15.50 -15.21 -23.84
C MET A 124 14.28 -15.22 -22.90
N TRP A 125 14.45 -14.77 -21.66
CA TRP A 125 13.34 -14.72 -20.71
C TRP A 125 12.33 -13.65 -21.09
N PRO A 126 11.03 -13.90 -20.81
CA PRO A 126 9.98 -12.97 -21.13
C PRO A 126 10.16 -11.63 -20.40
N THR A 127 9.87 -10.55 -21.12
CA THR A 127 9.78 -9.20 -20.59
C THR A 127 8.34 -8.73 -20.59
N GLU A 128 8.03 -7.76 -19.74
CA GLU A 128 6.72 -7.14 -19.68
C GLU A 128 6.48 -6.30 -20.94
N ASN A 129 5.26 -6.36 -21.47
CA ASN A 129 4.82 -5.35 -22.43
C ASN A 129 4.36 -4.12 -21.62
N GLU A 130 4.99 -2.97 -21.82
CA GLU A 130 4.80 -1.74 -21.02
C GLU A 130 3.36 -1.14 -21.06
N ASN A 131 2.43 -1.72 -21.82
CA ASN A 131 1.16 -1.10 -22.19
C ASN A 131 -0.07 -1.49 -21.35
N THR A 132 0.08 -1.97 -20.11
CA THR A 132 -1.09 -2.39 -19.30
C THR A 132 -1.10 -1.76 -17.91
N LEU A 133 -1.23 -0.44 -17.84
CA LEU A 133 -1.75 0.21 -16.64
C LEU A 133 -3.28 0.09 -16.66
N SER A 134 -3.81 -0.90 -15.94
CA SER A 134 -5.26 -1.09 -15.81
C SER A 134 -5.89 -0.07 -14.84
N GLU A 135 -7.19 0.19 -15.00
CA GLU A 135 -7.97 1.04 -14.09
C GLU A 135 -7.90 0.57 -12.62
N ASP A 136 -7.70 -0.73 -12.40
CA ASP A 136 -7.55 -1.34 -11.07
C ASP A 136 -6.34 -0.78 -10.28
N VAL A 137 -5.25 -0.43 -10.97
CA VAL A 137 -4.07 0.18 -10.33
C VAL A 137 -4.42 1.56 -9.78
N SER A 138 -5.23 2.32 -10.52
CA SER A 138 -5.70 3.65 -10.11
C SER A 138 -6.63 3.59 -8.91
N TYR A 139 -7.49 2.57 -8.81
CA TYR A 139 -8.39 2.40 -7.67
C TYR A 139 -7.65 2.13 -6.35
N GLU A 140 -6.52 1.41 -6.38
CA GLU A 140 -5.77 1.06 -5.18
C GLU A 140 -4.79 2.13 -4.71
N ARG A 141 -4.62 3.22 -5.48
CA ARG A 141 -3.81 4.37 -5.05
C ARG A 141 -4.42 5.00 -3.81
N GLY A 142 -3.59 5.22 -2.79
CA GLY A 142 -4.00 5.93 -1.57
C GLY A 142 -4.44 7.36 -1.91
N LYS A 143 -5.42 7.90 -1.18
CA LYS A 143 -5.72 9.33 -1.27
C LYS A 143 -4.49 10.09 -0.79
N MET A 144 -3.88 10.87 -1.70
CA MET A 144 -2.75 11.73 -1.36
C MET A 144 -3.25 12.82 -0.40
N ILE A 145 -2.88 12.73 0.88
CA ILE A 145 -3.22 13.75 1.86
C ILE A 145 -2.15 14.83 1.76
N PHE A 146 -2.47 15.95 1.11
CA PHE A 146 -1.64 17.14 1.16
C PHE A 146 -1.76 17.76 2.57
N ALA A 147 -0.73 17.59 3.38
CA ALA A 147 -0.55 18.39 4.59
C ALA A 147 0.17 19.69 4.18
N ASN A 148 -0.58 20.76 3.95
CA ASN A 148 0.01 22.07 3.72
C ASN A 148 0.62 22.56 5.04
N VAL A 149 1.94 22.45 5.17
CA VAL A 149 2.69 23.10 6.24
C VAL A 149 2.89 24.56 5.83
N LEU A 150 1.98 25.42 6.26
CA LEU A 150 2.19 26.87 6.16
C LEU A 150 3.34 27.24 7.11
N GLN A 151 4.55 27.43 6.57
CA GLN A 151 5.58 28.18 7.27
C GLN A 151 5.15 29.65 7.31
N VAL A 152 4.42 30.02 8.36
CA VAL A 152 4.15 31.43 8.61
C VAL A 152 5.45 32.04 9.12
N ARG A 153 6.01 32.99 8.35
CA ARG A 153 7.09 33.86 8.84
C ARG A 153 6.63 34.53 10.12
N ASN A 154 7.52 34.59 11.08
CA ASN A 154 7.26 34.81 12.50
C ASN A 154 6.87 36.26 12.84
N ASP A 155 5.92 36.86 12.11
CA ASP A 155 5.42 38.22 12.36
C ASP A 155 4.19 38.23 13.30
N PHE A 156 3.81 37.07 13.85
CA PHE A 156 2.71 36.94 14.82
C PHE A 156 2.96 37.64 16.16
N GLY A 157 4.15 38.20 16.39
CA GLY A 157 4.48 38.90 17.63
C GLY A 157 3.62 40.13 17.90
N ARG A 158 2.95 40.71 16.89
CA ARG A 158 2.13 41.91 17.07
C ARG A 158 0.86 41.83 16.22
N LEU A 159 -0.28 41.61 16.86
CA LEU A 159 -1.57 42.02 16.28
C LEU A 159 -1.50 43.53 16.09
N ALA A 160 -1.24 43.97 14.86
CA ALA A 160 -1.11 45.39 14.50
C ALA A 160 -2.41 46.13 14.87
N PRO A 161 -2.41 47.02 15.89
CA PRO A 161 -3.61 47.70 16.37
C PRO A 161 -4.35 48.47 15.28
N GLU A 162 -3.59 48.94 14.27
CA GLU A 162 -4.06 49.71 13.13
C GLU A 162 -5.06 48.92 12.26
N ARG A 163 -5.05 47.58 12.33
CA ARG A 163 -5.92 46.70 11.53
C ARG A 163 -7.33 46.53 12.09
N PHE A 164 -7.58 46.94 13.34
CA PHE A 164 -8.81 46.58 14.05
C PHE A 164 -9.79 47.74 14.21
N GLY A 165 -9.35 48.99 14.03
CA GLY A 165 -10.18 50.21 14.04
C GLY A 165 -10.93 50.52 15.35
N GLN A 166 -11.06 49.54 16.25
CA GLN A 166 -11.76 49.61 17.52
C GLN A 166 -10.97 48.79 18.56
N PHE A 167 -10.75 49.38 19.73
CA PHE A 167 -9.97 48.77 20.81
C PHE A 167 -10.61 47.48 21.35
N GLU A 168 -11.93 47.48 21.55
CA GLU A 168 -12.65 46.27 22.01
C GLU A 168 -12.51 45.09 21.03
N ARG A 169 -12.48 45.39 19.73
CA ARG A 169 -12.28 44.37 18.69
C ARG A 169 -10.88 43.78 18.76
N LEU A 170 -9.87 44.62 19.02
CA LEU A 170 -8.49 44.16 19.23
C LEU A 170 -8.39 43.23 20.46
N ILE A 171 -8.99 43.61 21.59
CA ILE A 171 -9.02 42.79 22.81
C ILE A 171 -9.67 41.43 22.52
N ARG A 172 -10.89 41.43 21.96
CA ARG A 172 -11.63 40.20 21.67
C ARG A 172 -10.87 39.28 20.71
N VAL A 173 -10.27 39.82 19.66
CA VAL A 173 -9.47 39.02 18.72
C VAL A 173 -8.23 38.44 19.40
N THR A 174 -7.54 39.23 20.22
CA THR A 174 -6.39 38.77 21.01
C THR A 174 -6.79 37.63 21.95
N ALA A 175 -7.89 37.79 22.68
CA ALA A 175 -8.47 36.79 23.56
C ALA A 175 -8.79 35.47 22.83
N PHE A 176 -9.41 35.55 21.65
CA PHE A 176 -9.67 34.36 20.83
C PHE A 176 -8.40 33.69 20.31
N CYS A 177 -7.38 34.46 19.92
CA CYS A 177 -6.07 33.91 19.52
C CYS A 177 -5.40 33.17 20.68
N LEU A 178 -5.44 33.74 21.90
CA LEU A 178 -4.92 33.08 23.10
C LEU A 178 -5.72 31.83 23.45
N ARG A 179 -7.05 31.87 23.38
CA ARG A 179 -7.91 30.69 23.59
C ARG A 179 -7.62 29.60 22.56
N PHE A 180 -7.40 29.95 21.30
CA PHE A 180 -7.04 29.00 20.25
C PHE A 180 -5.71 28.30 20.56
N THR A 181 -4.67 29.05 20.95
CA THR A 181 -3.37 28.46 21.30
C THR A 181 -3.45 27.59 22.55
N TYR A 182 -4.27 27.95 23.54
CA TYR A 182 -4.58 27.11 24.70
C TYR A 182 -5.26 25.80 24.29
N ASN A 183 -6.33 25.88 23.49
CA ASN A 183 -7.12 24.71 23.07
C ASN A 183 -6.34 23.76 22.13
N ALA A 184 -5.46 24.30 21.29
CA ALA A 184 -4.65 23.52 20.36
C ALA A 184 -3.62 22.63 21.08
N ARG A 185 -3.27 22.96 22.33
CA ARG A 185 -2.31 22.21 23.16
C ARG A 185 -2.97 21.22 24.11
N ARG A 186 -4.31 21.06 24.06
CA ARG A 186 -5.08 20.26 25.02
C ARG A 186 -6.05 19.27 24.36
N GLU A 187 -6.33 18.22 25.13
CA GLU A 187 -7.34 17.20 24.88
C GLU A 187 -8.73 17.84 24.70
N SER A 188 -9.60 17.18 23.93
CA SER A 188 -10.90 17.76 23.52
C SER A 188 -11.84 18.10 24.68
N GLN A 189 -11.69 17.41 25.81
CA GLN A 189 -12.46 17.56 27.06
C GLN A 189 -12.08 18.82 27.86
N GLU A 190 -10.85 19.31 27.71
CA GLU A 190 -10.33 20.47 28.47
C GLU A 190 -10.44 21.79 27.72
N ARG A 191 -11.05 21.78 26.54
CA ARG A 191 -11.12 22.94 25.65
C ARG A 191 -12.19 23.91 26.11
N ARG A 192 -11.83 25.20 26.16
CA ARG A 192 -12.79 26.29 26.41
C ARG A 192 -13.68 26.50 25.18
N ARG A 193 -14.99 26.58 25.38
CA ARG A 193 -16.02 26.75 24.34
C ARG A 193 -17.05 27.79 24.77
N GLY A 194 -17.82 28.32 23.82
CA GLY A 194 -18.81 29.37 24.08
C GLY A 194 -18.22 30.78 23.99
N ASP A 195 -18.92 31.75 24.57
CA ASP A 195 -18.50 33.16 24.57
C ASP A 195 -17.21 33.40 25.37
N LEU A 196 -16.54 34.52 25.11
CA LEU A 196 -15.36 34.93 25.89
C LEU A 196 -15.80 35.23 27.34
N THR A 197 -15.06 34.68 28.29
CA THR A 197 -15.25 34.99 29.71
C THR A 197 -14.54 36.29 30.06
N VAL A 198 -14.91 36.89 31.19
CA VAL A 198 -14.26 38.11 31.71
C VAL A 198 -12.78 37.86 31.98
N GLU A 199 -12.39 36.64 32.35
CA GLU A 199 -10.99 36.24 32.57
C GLU A 199 -10.16 36.19 31.28
N GLU A 200 -10.80 36.22 30.11
CA GLU A 200 -10.13 36.16 28.81
C GLU A 200 -10.05 37.52 28.11
N LEU A 201 -10.76 38.54 28.60
CA LEU A 201 -10.77 39.91 28.08
C LEU A 201 -9.77 40.79 28.86
#